data_AF-A0A8J5S1P1-F1
#
_entry.id   AF-A0A8J5S1P1-F1
#
_cell.length_a   1.000
_cell.length_b   1.000
_cell.length_c   1.000
_cell.angle_alpha   90.00
_cell.angle_beta   90.00
_cell.angle_gamma   90.00
#
_symmetry.space_group_name_H-M   'P 1'
#
loop_
_entity.id
_entity.type
_entity.pdbx_description
1 polymer ?
#
loop_
_entity_poly.entity_id
_entity_poly.type
_entity_poly.pdbx_seq_one_letter_code
_entity_poly.pdbx_strand_id
1 'polypeptide(L)'
;MGAATALHSAAWYAHEIFTNGITYPITLSATIGLSGWLHCSSKMETSQTALRRAGALPILLSHGIAGEVVTYRNGERSAEILRSSGFQFLHLKTYNGLGHYTIPEEMDDVCKWLSTRLALDRSRG
;
A
#
# COMPACT_ATOMS: atom_id res chain seq x y z
N MET A 1 12.66 0.47 2.86
CA MET A 1 12.20 -0.06 4.17
C MET A 1 10.87 0.56 4.64
N GLY A 2 10.70 1.88 4.64
CA GLY A 2 9.44 2.51 5.11
C GLY A 2 8.17 2.02 4.40
N ALA A 3 8.23 1.80 3.09
CA ALA A 3 7.11 1.23 2.34
C ALA A 3 6.66 -0.15 2.85
N ALA A 4 7.61 -1.01 3.27
CA ALA A 4 7.27 -2.31 3.84
C ALA A 4 6.50 -2.16 5.17
N THR A 5 6.93 -1.22 6.02
CA THR A 5 6.25 -0.90 7.28
C THR A 5 4.84 -0.35 7.06
N ALA A 6 4.66 0.49 6.04
CA ALA A 6 3.34 1.00 5.65
C ALA A 6 2.39 -0.13 5.24
N LEU A 7 2.86 -1.07 4.42
CA LEU A 7 2.05 -2.23 4.00
C LEU A 7 1.75 -3.19 5.16
N HIS A 8 2.69 -3.38 6.09
CA HIS A 8 2.43 -4.12 7.33
C HIS A 8 1.36 -3.45 8.20
N SER A 9 1.36 -2.12 8.26
CA SER A 9 0.34 -1.35 8.98
C SER A 9 -1.05 -1.52 8.36
N ALA A 10 -1.14 -1.56 7.03
CA ALA A 10 -2.38 -1.88 6.32
C ALA A 10 -2.91 -3.28 6.65
N ALA A 11 -2.02 -4.28 6.74
CA ALA A 11 -2.40 -5.63 7.15
C ALA A 11 -2.91 -5.66 8.60
N TRP A 12 -2.21 -5.06 9.56
CA TRP A 12 -2.66 -5.01 10.95
C TRP A 12 -3.97 -4.23 11.12
N TYR A 13 -4.17 -3.16 10.36
CA TYR A 13 -5.44 -2.46 10.34
C TYR A 13 -6.59 -3.35 9.86
N ALA A 14 -6.37 -4.11 8.78
CA ALA A 14 -7.36 -5.03 8.26
C ALA A 14 -7.72 -6.10 9.30
N HIS A 15 -6.71 -6.66 9.98
CA HIS A 15 -6.91 -7.72 10.98
C HIS A 15 -7.26 -7.23 12.39
N GLU A 16 -7.20 -5.92 12.62
CA GLU A 16 -7.43 -5.28 13.94
C GLU A 16 -6.44 -5.68 15.03
N ILE A 17 -5.40 -6.44 14.71
CA ILE A 17 -4.41 -6.93 15.68
C ILE A 17 -3.01 -6.89 15.12
N PHE A 18 -2.06 -6.55 15.97
CA PHE A 18 -0.63 -6.77 15.75
C PHE A 18 -0.29 -8.26 15.87
N THR A 19 0.92 -8.63 15.43
CA THR A 19 1.43 -10.00 15.55
C THR A 19 1.60 -10.47 17.00
N ASN A 20 1.71 -9.56 17.96
CA ASN A 20 1.79 -9.87 19.40
C ASN A 20 0.40 -9.98 20.07
N GLY A 21 -0.69 -9.96 19.29
CA GLY A 21 -2.07 -10.09 19.78
C GLY A 21 -2.69 -8.81 20.35
N ILE A 22 -1.94 -7.70 20.39
CA ILE A 22 -2.48 -6.40 20.81
C ILE A 22 -3.37 -5.84 19.70
N THR A 23 -4.51 -5.26 20.06
CA THR A 23 -5.42 -4.60 19.10
C THR A 23 -4.73 -3.42 18.42
N TYR A 24 -4.87 -3.32 17.09
CA TYR A 24 -4.40 -2.20 16.30
C TYR A 24 -5.29 -0.98 16.56
N PRO A 25 -4.78 0.10 17.19
CA PRO A 25 -5.63 1.14 17.77
C PRO A 25 -6.05 2.23 16.78
N ILE A 26 -5.49 2.23 15.57
CA ILE A 26 -5.63 3.32 14.60
C ILE A 26 -6.50 2.87 13.44
N THR A 27 -7.37 3.77 12.98
CA THR A 27 -8.08 3.59 11.69
C THR A 27 -7.26 4.20 10.58
N LEU A 28 -6.97 3.43 9.53
CA LEU A 28 -6.24 3.92 8.37
C LEU A 28 -7.22 4.32 7.26
N SER A 29 -7.03 5.53 6.71
CA SER A 29 -7.84 6.04 5.58
C SER A 29 -7.21 5.74 4.22
N ALA A 30 -5.89 5.56 4.17
CA ALA A 30 -5.13 5.22 2.96
C ALA A 30 -3.74 4.70 3.34
N THR A 31 -3.07 4.00 2.43
CA THR A 31 -1.68 3.56 2.57
C THR A 31 -0.91 3.73 1.27
N ILE A 32 0.33 4.20 1.35
CA ILE A 32 1.20 4.41 0.19
C ILE A 32 2.53 3.69 0.42
N GLY A 33 2.98 2.92 -0.58
CA GLY A 33 4.30 2.31 -0.61
C GLY A 33 5.05 2.68 -1.89
N LEU A 34 6.16 3.40 -1.76
CA LEU A 34 7.03 3.77 -2.89
C LEU A 34 8.30 2.91 -2.88
N SER A 35 8.65 2.33 -4.02
CA SER A 35 9.85 1.49 -4.24
C SER A 35 10.05 0.44 -3.14
N GLY A 36 8.96 -0.20 -2.74
CA GLY A 36 8.87 -1.07 -1.56
C GLY A 36 8.58 -2.52 -1.88
N TRP A 37 8.46 -3.32 -0.82
CA TRP A 37 8.01 -4.71 -0.92
C TRP A 37 7.30 -5.12 0.38
N LEU A 38 6.44 -6.12 0.29
CA LEU A 38 5.80 -6.77 1.40
C LEU A 38 6.67 -7.94 1.84
N HIS A 39 7.20 -7.89 3.07
CA HIS A 39 8.13 -8.90 3.58
C HIS A 39 7.43 -10.17 4.08
N CYS A 40 6.21 -10.05 4.60
CA CYS A 40 5.50 -11.17 5.22
C CYS A 40 4.17 -11.43 4.52
N SER A 41 4.07 -12.58 3.84
CA SER A 41 2.85 -13.11 3.23
C SER A 41 2.11 -14.07 4.17
N SER A 42 2.27 -13.92 5.48
CA SER A 42 1.70 -14.88 6.44
C SER A 42 0.22 -15.07 6.13
N LYS A 43 -0.18 -16.33 5.92
CA LYS A 43 -1.59 -16.71 5.73
C LYS A 43 -2.34 -16.32 6.98
N MET A 44 -2.89 -15.11 6.99
CA MET A 44 -3.68 -14.63 8.11
C MET A 44 -5.10 -15.14 7.90
N GLU A 45 -5.57 -15.97 8.84
CA GLU A 45 -6.97 -16.37 8.98
C GLU A 45 -7.86 -15.14 8.75
N THR A 46 -8.52 -15.09 7.60
CA THR A 46 -9.18 -13.88 7.15
C THR A 46 -10.63 -13.94 7.56
N SER A 47 -10.96 -13.30 8.69
CA SER A 47 -12.35 -13.09 9.07
C SER A 47 -13.06 -12.26 8.00
N GLN A 48 -14.39 -12.40 7.90
CA GLN A 48 -15.18 -11.58 6.97
C GLN A 48 -15.00 -10.08 7.24
N THR A 49 -14.81 -9.70 8.51
CA THR A 49 -14.49 -8.32 8.92
C THR A 49 -13.15 -7.87 8.37
N ALA A 50 -12.12 -8.73 8.44
CA ALA A 50 -10.80 -8.41 7.90
C ALA A 50 -10.81 -8.23 6.39
N LEU A 51 -11.52 -9.11 5.65
CA LEU A 51 -11.72 -8.95 4.20
C LEU A 51 -12.44 -7.65 3.85
N ARG A 52 -13.48 -7.28 4.61
CA ARG A 52 -14.21 -6.02 4.40
C ARG A 52 -13.30 -4.81 4.61
N ARG A 53 -12.49 -4.80 5.66
CA ARG A 53 -11.56 -3.71 5.96
C ARG A 53 -10.44 -3.62 4.92
N ALA A 54 -9.85 -4.76 4.55
CA ALA A 54 -8.84 -4.84 3.50
C ALA A 54 -9.39 -4.32 2.17
N GLY A 55 -10.59 -4.75 1.78
CA GLY A 55 -11.24 -4.32 0.53
C GLY A 55 -11.59 -2.84 0.49
N ALA A 56 -11.85 -2.23 1.64
CA ALA A 56 -12.20 -0.81 1.75
C ALA A 56 -10.97 0.11 1.82
N LEU A 57 -9.79 -0.39 2.22
CA LEU A 57 -8.60 0.44 2.41
C LEU A 57 -7.95 0.76 1.05
N PRO A 58 -7.88 2.05 0.64
CA PRO A 58 -7.16 2.44 -0.56
C PRO A 58 -5.64 2.27 -0.37
N ILE A 59 -5.00 1.55 -1.29
CA ILE A 59 -3.54 1.37 -1.30
C ILE A 59 -2.98 1.87 -2.64
N LEU A 60 -1.94 2.70 -2.57
CA LEU A 60 -1.09 3.05 -3.71
C LEU A 60 0.27 2.38 -3.56
N LEU A 61 0.67 1.64 -4.58
CA LEU A 61 2.03 1.14 -4.75
C LEU A 61 2.66 1.80 -5.97
N SER A 62 3.85 2.35 -5.81
CA SER A 62 4.64 2.89 -6.91
C SER A 62 5.99 2.19 -6.95
N HIS A 63 6.44 1.79 -8.13
CA HIS A 63 7.73 1.10 -8.28
C HIS A 63 8.43 1.43 -9.60
N GLY A 64 9.74 1.66 -9.54
CA GLY A 64 10.58 1.84 -10.71
C GLY A 64 11.00 0.51 -11.35
N ILE A 65 10.90 0.40 -12.68
CA ILE A 65 11.26 -0.83 -13.40
C ILE A 65 12.78 -1.08 -13.39
N ALA A 66 13.59 -0.01 -13.34
CA ALA A 66 15.04 -0.08 -13.30
C ALA A 66 15.61 -0.12 -11.87
N GLY A 67 14.76 -0.33 -10.86
CA GLY A 67 15.19 -0.42 -9.45
C GLY A 67 16.01 -1.68 -9.18
N GLU A 68 17.31 -1.53 -8.92
CA GLU A 68 18.19 -2.66 -8.61
C GLU A 68 18.16 -3.07 -7.13
N VAL A 69 17.91 -2.11 -6.22
CA VAL A 69 17.93 -2.35 -4.76
C VAL A 69 16.69 -3.13 -4.30
N VAL A 70 15.53 -2.79 -4.86
CA VAL A 70 14.29 -3.56 -4.70
C VAL A 70 13.77 -3.81 -6.10
N THR A 71 13.89 -5.05 -6.55
CA THR A 71 13.49 -5.40 -7.92
C THR A 71 12.01 -5.12 -8.14
N TYR A 72 11.66 -4.73 -9.36
CA TYR A 72 10.26 -4.57 -9.78
C TYR A 72 9.40 -5.80 -9.44
N ARG A 73 9.98 -7.00 -9.61
CA ARG A 73 9.34 -8.28 -9.27
C ARG A 73 8.91 -8.37 -7.81
N ASN A 74 9.65 -7.76 -6.88
CA ASN A 74 9.25 -7.72 -5.47
C ASN A 74 8.03 -6.81 -5.27
N GLY A 75 7.97 -5.66 -5.96
CA GLY A 75 6.81 -4.77 -5.93
C GLY A 75 5.55 -5.43 -6.53
N GLU A 76 5.70 -6.07 -7.69
CA GLU A 76 4.64 -6.82 -8.37
C GLU A 76 4.09 -7.96 -7.49
N ARG A 77 4.97 -8.81 -6.96
CA ARG A 77 4.59 -9.89 -6.06
C ARG A 77 3.89 -9.38 -4.79
N SER A 78 4.30 -8.21 -4.29
CA SER A 78 3.64 -7.58 -3.13
C SER A 78 2.21 -7.16 -3.47
N ALA A 79 1.99 -6.59 -4.65
CA ALA A 79 0.66 -6.24 -5.14
C ALA A 79 -0.23 -7.47 -5.32
N GLU A 80 0.31 -8.57 -5.86
CA GLU A 80 -0.40 -9.85 -6.01
C GLU A 80 -0.81 -10.43 -4.66
N ILE A 81 0.11 -10.47 -3.69
CA ILE A 81 -0.19 -10.96 -2.33
C ILE A 81 -1.30 -10.12 -1.72
N LEU A 82 -1.21 -8.79 -1.75
CA LEU A 82 -2.23 -7.90 -1.19
C LEU A 82 -3.60 -8.13 -1.84
N ARG A 83 -3.67 -8.24 -3.18
CA ARG A 83 -4.92 -8.55 -3.88
C ARG A 83 -5.49 -9.90 -3.45
N SER A 84 -4.64 -10.93 -3.35
CA SER A 84 -5.06 -12.27 -2.90
C SER A 84 -5.55 -12.29 -1.44
N SER A 85 -5.08 -11.35 -0.62
CA SER A 85 -5.49 -11.16 0.78
C SER A 85 -6.71 -10.24 0.95
N GLY A 86 -7.37 -9.85 -0.13
CA GLY A 86 -8.62 -9.06 -0.07
C GLY A 86 -8.45 -7.55 -0.17
N PHE A 87 -7.23 -7.04 -0.37
CA PHE A 87 -7.02 -5.61 -0.66
C PHE A 87 -7.39 -5.29 -2.11
N GLN A 88 -8.69 -5.19 -2.34
CA GLN A 88 -9.27 -4.96 -3.68
C GLN A 88 -9.03 -3.53 -4.16
N PHE A 89 -8.88 -2.57 -3.25
CA PHE A 89 -8.67 -1.16 -3.61
C PHE A 89 -7.19 -0.79 -3.77
N LEU A 90 -6.46 -1.60 -4.54
CA LEU A 90 -5.02 -1.45 -4.75
C LEU A 90 -4.71 -0.90 -6.15
N HIS A 91 -4.00 0.23 -6.19
CA HIS A 91 -3.45 0.82 -7.41
C HIS A 91 -1.93 0.59 -7.46
N LEU A 92 -1.46 -0.11 -8.49
CA LEU A 92 -0.03 -0.28 -8.76
C LEU A 92 0.34 0.63 -9.94
N LYS A 93 1.25 1.55 -9.71
CA LYS A 93 1.81 2.46 -10.72
C LYS A 93 3.28 2.14 -10.94
N THR A 94 3.70 2.06 -12.20
CA THR A 94 5.07 1.72 -12.56
C THR A 94 5.71 2.83 -13.37
N TYR A 95 7.02 3.02 -13.19
CA TYR A 95 7.79 4.05 -13.87
C TYR A 95 8.96 3.41 -14.62
N ASN A 96 8.96 3.55 -15.94
CA ASN A 96 10.01 3.01 -16.78
C ASN A 96 11.32 3.82 -16.58
N GLY A 97 12.45 3.13 -16.42
CA GLY A 97 13.75 3.79 -16.19
C GLY A 97 13.97 4.37 -14.79
N LEU A 98 12.97 4.34 -13.90
CA LEU A 98 13.13 4.80 -12.52
C LEU A 98 13.92 3.77 -11.69
N GLY A 99 14.97 4.24 -11.03
CA GLY A 99 15.79 3.47 -10.08
C GLY A 99 15.22 3.47 -8.66
N HIS A 100 16.08 3.35 -7.64
CA HIS A 100 15.67 3.39 -6.23
C HIS A 100 15.70 4.81 -5.65
N TYR A 101 14.92 5.70 -6.23
CA TYR A 101 14.73 7.10 -5.80
C TYR A 101 13.34 7.57 -6.24
N THR A 102 12.93 8.78 -5.82
CA THR A 102 11.67 9.39 -6.25
C THR A 102 11.91 10.43 -7.34
N ILE A 103 10.93 10.61 -8.23
CA ILE A 103 10.93 11.64 -9.27
C ILE A 103 9.72 12.57 -9.13
N PRO A 104 9.78 13.82 -9.63
CA PRO A 104 8.66 14.75 -9.55
C PRO A 104 7.36 14.17 -10.10
N GLU A 105 7.42 13.43 -11.20
CA GLU A 105 6.26 12.79 -11.84
C GLU A 105 5.59 11.75 -10.92
N GLU A 106 6.39 10.99 -10.16
CA GLU A 106 5.89 10.04 -9.18
C GLU A 106 5.19 10.76 -8.03
N MET A 107 5.77 11.86 -7.56
CA MET A 107 5.20 12.65 -6.47
C MET A 107 3.92 13.38 -6.90
N ASP A 108 3.85 13.86 -8.14
CA ASP A 108 2.63 14.46 -8.71
C ASP A 108 1.49 13.44 -8.77
N ASP A 109 1.78 12.21 -9.19
CA ASP A 109 0.80 11.13 -9.23
C ASP A 109 0.35 10.75 -7.80
N VAL A 110 1.25 10.73 -6.82
CA VAL A 110 0.92 10.55 -5.40
C VAL A 110 0.00 11.67 -4.91
N CYS A 111 0.31 12.94 -5.20
CA CYS A 111 -0.50 14.09 -4.82
C CYS A 111 -1.91 14.00 -5.42
N LYS A 112 -2.03 13.74 -6.73
CA LYS A 112 -3.32 13.56 -7.42
C LYS A 112 -4.13 12.43 -6.81
N TRP A 113 -3.48 11.30 -6.53
CA TRP A 113 -4.14 10.15 -5.93
C TRP A 113 -4.66 10.49 -4.52
N LEU A 114 -3.86 11.15 -3.68
CA LEU A 114 -4.27 11.58 -2.34
C LEU A 114 -5.41 12.59 -2.39
N SER A 115 -5.34 13.63 -3.22
CA SER A 115 -6.41 14.62 -3.37
C SER A 115 -7.73 13.98 -3.75
N THR A 116 -7.70 13.00 -4.66
CA THR A 116 -8.88 12.25 -5.09
C THR A 116 -9.45 11.37 -3.98
N ARG A 117 -8.59 10.70 -3.19
CA ARG A 117 -9.02 9.75 -2.15
C ARG A 117 -9.48 10.41 -0.87
N LEU A 118 -8.86 11.52 -0.50
CA LEU A 118 -9.15 12.24 0.74
C LEU A 118 -10.05 13.46 0.52
N ALA A 119 -10.54 13.66 -0.72
CA ALA A 119 -11.41 14.77 -1.11
C ALA A 119 -10.85 16.16 -0.74
N LEU A 120 -9.52 16.33 -0.81
CA LEU A 120 -8.82 17.54 -0.36
C LEU A 120 -9.08 18.77 -1.25
N ASP A 121 -9.53 18.54 -2.48
CA ASP A 121 -9.85 19.60 -3.45
C ASP A 121 -11.15 20.35 -3.13
N ARG A 122 -11.91 19.93 -2.11
CA ARG A 122 -13.18 20.57 -1.71
C ARG A 122 -13.03 21.85 -0.86
N SER A 123 -11.81 22.38 -0.69
CA SER A 123 -11.53 23.57 0.13
C SER A 123 -11.49 24.90 -0.64
N ARG A 124 -11.94 24.95 -1.91
CA ARG A 124 -12.09 26.21 -2.68
C ARG A 124 -13.55 26.60 -2.93
N GLY A 125 -14.34 26.59 -1.86
CA GLY A 125 -15.68 27.20 -1.82
C GLY A 125 -15.60 28.65 -1.35
#